data_AF-A0A8J7RFF8-F1
#
_entry.id   AF-A0A8J7RFF8-F1
#
_cell.length_a   1.000
_cell.length_b   1.000
_cell.length_c   1.000
_cell.angle_alpha   90.00
_cell.angle_beta   90.00
_cell.angle_gamma   90.00
#
_symmetry.space_group_name_H-M   'P 1'
#
loop_
_entity.id
_entity.type
_entity.pdbx_description
1 polymer ?
#
loop_
_entity_poly.entity_id
_entity_poly.type
_entity_poly.pdbx_seq_one_letter_code
_entity_poly.pdbx_strand_id
1 'polypeptide(L)'
;MHYQNITDDSVKIEELFKKDDWVAKRFKHTVEIKDESEKTKTLVVEFANPRKVLSTTDGMVTVDYVGNNSIPVPFWDKVHSYKDYRKQIFEKIEISKEEIALLATGANMDNLSIHYEEFDEFYVVALSTAGALGNAIRLGDEKADYIEKDFETYCISEDGTITKKEKVGTVNIIVITNADLTEGAMAKAIISITEAKTNVFLDLGVPSTKHPELQSTGTGTDSVIVVGGNGPKVGYTGGHTKIGEMIAKCVKRSVREAMILQDELNYDFEE
;
A
#
# COMPACT_ATOMS: atom_id res chain seq x y z
N MET A 1 -21.71 -15.31 25.06
CA MET A 1 -21.60 -16.30 23.97
C MET A 1 -20.12 -16.51 23.74
N HIS A 2 -19.63 -17.71 24.03
CA HIS A 2 -18.23 -18.06 23.80
C HIS A 2 -18.03 -18.21 22.29
N TYR A 3 -17.28 -17.29 21.68
CA TYR A 3 -16.67 -17.54 20.38
C TYR A 3 -15.63 -18.64 20.59
N GLN A 4 -15.90 -19.83 20.05
CA GLN A 4 -14.86 -20.83 19.86
C GLN A 4 -13.99 -20.31 18.72
N ASN A 5 -12.72 -20.02 19.01
CA ASN A 5 -11.70 -19.77 18.00
C ASN A 5 -11.54 -21.06 17.19
N ILE A 6 -12.22 -21.12 16.05
CA ILE A 6 -11.89 -22.05 14.99
C ILE A 6 -10.75 -21.38 14.24
N THR A 7 -9.53 -21.52 14.73
CA THR A 7 -8.36 -21.16 13.94
C THR A 7 -8.41 -22.00 12.68
N ASP A 8 -8.59 -21.35 11.54
CA ASP A 8 -8.50 -22.01 10.24
C ASP A 8 -7.05 -22.46 10.04
N ASP A 9 -6.78 -23.76 10.23
CA ASP A 9 -5.46 -24.40 10.08
C ASP A 9 -4.83 -24.18 8.69
N SER A 10 -5.56 -23.61 7.73
CA SER A 10 -5.03 -23.20 6.42
C SER A 10 -4.23 -21.88 6.46
N VAL A 11 -4.38 -21.07 7.50
CA VAL A 11 -3.70 -19.77 7.63
C VAL A 11 -2.31 -19.97 8.24
N LYS A 12 -1.27 -19.55 7.51
CA LYS A 12 0.11 -19.53 8.02
C LYS A 12 0.55 -18.10 8.26
N ILE A 13 1.07 -17.84 9.45
CA ILE A 13 1.54 -16.51 9.86
C ILE A 13 3.07 -16.51 9.94
N GLU A 14 3.68 -15.48 9.35
CA GLU A 14 5.13 -15.26 9.35
C GLU A 14 5.42 -13.86 9.87
N GLU A 15 6.26 -13.73 10.90
CA GLU A 15 6.75 -12.41 11.37
C GLU A 15 7.80 -11.88 10.38
N LEU A 16 7.61 -10.65 9.91
CA LEU A 16 8.47 -10.00 8.93
C LEU A 16 9.40 -8.98 9.57
N PHE A 17 8.87 -8.22 10.53
CA PHE A 17 9.59 -7.13 11.18
C PHE A 17 8.94 -6.78 12.52
N LYS A 18 9.74 -6.33 13.49
CA LYS A 18 9.26 -5.91 14.80
C LYS A 18 10.02 -4.68 15.27
N LYS A 19 9.30 -3.68 15.77
CA LYS A 19 9.89 -2.47 16.36
C LYS A 19 8.97 -1.93 17.44
N ASP A 20 9.58 -1.52 18.55
CA ASP A 20 8.87 -0.99 19.73
C ASP A 20 7.69 -1.87 20.15
N ASP A 21 6.48 -1.36 20.01
CA ASP A 21 5.21 -1.94 20.43
C ASP A 21 4.41 -2.49 19.25
N TRP A 22 5.03 -2.70 18.08
CA TRP A 22 4.34 -3.19 16.90
C TRP A 22 5.11 -4.24 16.12
N VAL A 23 4.38 -5.06 15.38
CA VAL A 23 4.89 -6.20 14.62
C VAL A 23 4.21 -6.30 13.27
N ALA A 24 5.00 -6.45 12.21
CA ALA A 24 4.53 -6.73 10.86
C ALA A 24 4.53 -8.24 10.62
N LYS A 25 3.39 -8.77 10.18
CA LYS A 25 3.16 -10.19 9.92
C LYS A 25 2.60 -10.39 8.52
N ARG A 26 2.97 -11.50 7.88
CA ARG A 26 2.39 -11.98 6.63
C ARG A 26 1.47 -13.15 6.91
N PHE A 27 0.19 -12.97 6.59
CA PHE A 27 -0.83 -14.01 6.64
C PHE A 27 -0.92 -14.64 5.26
N LYS A 28 -0.59 -15.94 5.14
CA LYS A 28 -0.78 -16.73 3.93
C LYS A 28 -2.10 -17.47 4.08
N HIS A 29 -3.08 -17.15 3.24
CA HIS A 29 -4.44 -17.70 3.30
C HIS A 29 -5.04 -17.85 1.89
N THR A 30 -6.33 -18.18 1.81
CA THR A 30 -7.07 -18.25 0.55
C THR A 30 -8.19 -17.21 0.50
N VAL A 31 -8.63 -16.91 -0.72
CA VAL A 31 -9.81 -16.11 -1.04
C VAL A 31 -10.60 -16.83 -2.12
N GLU A 32 -11.92 -16.63 -2.14
CA GLU A 32 -12.83 -17.35 -3.03
C GLU A 32 -13.70 -16.38 -3.84
N ILE A 33 -13.84 -16.66 -5.13
CA ILE A 33 -14.79 -15.96 -6.01
C ILE A 33 -15.54 -17.02 -6.82
N LYS A 34 -16.86 -17.12 -6.61
CA LYS A 34 -17.72 -18.16 -7.20
C LYS A 34 -17.18 -19.56 -6.83
N ASP A 35 -16.79 -20.36 -7.82
CA ASP A 35 -16.32 -21.74 -7.65
C ASP A 35 -14.78 -21.83 -7.66
N GLU A 36 -14.07 -20.70 -7.65
CA GLU A 36 -12.61 -20.63 -7.68
C GLU A 36 -12.05 -20.22 -6.32
N SER A 37 -10.94 -20.86 -5.92
CA SER A 37 -10.20 -20.57 -4.69
C SER A 37 -8.74 -20.29 -5.02
N GLU A 38 -8.24 -19.14 -4.59
CA GLU A 38 -6.88 -18.69 -4.88
C GLU A 38 -6.10 -18.40 -3.61
N LYS A 39 -4.80 -18.70 -3.64
CA LYS A 39 -3.89 -18.35 -2.55
C LYS A 39 -3.59 -16.86 -2.59
N THR A 40 -3.63 -16.24 -1.43
CA THR A 40 -3.24 -14.84 -1.26
C THR A 40 -2.44 -14.61 0.01
N LYS A 41 -1.94 -13.38 0.15
CA LYS A 41 -1.14 -12.90 1.27
C LYS A 41 -1.65 -11.54 1.73
N THR A 42 -1.87 -11.42 3.03
CA THR A 42 -2.17 -10.15 3.70
C THR A 42 -1.01 -9.76 4.59
N LEU A 43 -0.45 -8.57 4.37
CA LEU A 43 0.39 -7.89 5.34
C LEU A 43 -0.52 -7.30 6.43
N VAL A 44 -0.25 -7.63 7.68
CA VAL A 44 -0.89 -7.05 8.86
C VAL A 44 0.20 -6.50 9.75
N VAL A 45 0.12 -5.22 10.07
CA VAL A 45 0.92 -4.58 11.11
C VAL A 45 0.02 -4.40 12.32
N GLU A 46 0.38 -5.04 13.43
CA GLU A 46 -0.33 -5.01 14.70
C GLU A 46 0.37 -4.06 15.67
N PHE A 47 -0.37 -3.14 16.27
CA PHE A 47 0.11 -2.22 17.30
C PHE A 47 -0.42 -2.64 18.67
N ALA A 48 0.41 -2.56 19.71
CA ALA A 48 -0.04 -2.83 21.08
C ALA A 48 -1.06 -1.81 21.60
N ASN A 49 -1.09 -0.61 21.01
CA ASN A 49 -2.07 0.43 21.29
C ASN A 49 -2.57 1.04 19.98
N PRO A 50 -3.85 1.47 19.92
CA PRO A 50 -4.41 2.10 18.73
C PRO A 50 -3.56 3.29 18.24
N ARG A 51 -3.36 3.39 16.93
CA ARG A 51 -2.57 4.45 16.29
C ARG A 51 -3.47 5.41 15.51
N LYS A 52 -3.13 6.70 15.54
CA LYS A 52 -3.67 7.68 14.59
C LYS A 52 -3.07 7.40 13.21
N VAL A 53 -3.94 7.24 12.22
CA VAL A 53 -3.58 6.84 10.86
C VAL A 53 -4.26 7.75 9.85
N LEU A 54 -3.49 8.21 8.86
CA LEU A 54 -4.05 8.80 7.64
C LEU A 54 -3.86 7.81 6.48
N SER A 55 -4.98 7.27 5.99
CA SER A 55 -5.07 6.36 4.85
C SER A 55 -5.66 7.10 3.63
N THR A 56 -5.09 6.91 2.45
CA THR A 56 -5.68 7.41 1.20
C THR A 56 -6.99 6.69 0.83
N THR A 57 -7.29 5.57 1.47
CA THR A 57 -8.52 4.79 1.26
C THR A 57 -9.56 5.04 2.37
N ASP A 58 -9.13 5.10 3.63
CA ASP A 58 -10.03 5.15 4.78
C ASP A 58 -10.08 6.54 5.46
N GLY A 59 -9.27 7.49 5.01
CA GLY A 59 -9.17 8.83 5.61
C GLY A 59 -8.41 8.84 6.94
N MET A 60 -8.77 9.76 7.83
CA MET A 60 -8.21 9.85 9.19
C MET A 60 -8.97 8.90 10.13
N VAL A 61 -8.26 7.91 10.67
CA VAL A 61 -8.83 6.87 11.54
C VAL A 61 -7.90 6.57 12.72
N THR A 62 -8.45 5.92 13.75
CA THR A 62 -7.66 5.36 14.86
C THR A 62 -7.90 3.85 14.87
N VAL A 63 -6.84 3.08 14.66
CA VAL A 63 -6.92 1.63 14.40
C VAL A 63 -5.81 0.86 15.13
N ASP A 64 -6.06 -0.40 15.43
CA ASP A 64 -5.10 -1.32 16.05
C ASP A 64 -4.22 -2.02 15.01
N TYR A 65 -4.65 -1.99 13.74
CA TYR A 65 -3.94 -2.61 12.64
C TYR A 65 -3.88 -1.70 11.41
N VAL A 66 -2.81 -1.84 10.64
CA VAL A 66 -2.77 -1.40 9.24
C VAL A 66 -2.32 -2.56 8.36
N GLY A 67 -2.69 -2.55 7.09
CA GLY A 67 -2.33 -3.67 6.24
C GLY A 67 -2.40 -3.38 4.75
N ASN A 68 -1.98 -4.39 4.00
CA ASN A 68 -2.05 -4.42 2.55
C ASN A 68 -2.33 -5.86 2.11
N ASN A 69 -3.42 -6.09 1.39
CA ASN A 69 -3.76 -7.42 0.87
C ASN A 69 -3.42 -7.56 -0.61
N SER A 70 -2.77 -8.65 -0.99
CA SER A 70 -2.55 -8.98 -2.40
C SER A 70 -3.84 -9.52 -3.03
N ILE A 71 -4.18 -9.09 -4.23
CA ILE A 71 -5.25 -9.68 -5.04
C ILE A 71 -4.58 -10.66 -6.01
N PRO A 72 -4.93 -11.96 -5.99
CA PRO A 72 -4.39 -12.93 -6.92
C PRO A 72 -4.66 -12.54 -8.38
N VAL A 73 -3.70 -12.77 -9.27
CA VAL A 73 -3.81 -12.46 -10.72
C VAL A 73 -5.10 -13.00 -11.34
N PRO A 74 -5.53 -14.26 -11.09
CA PRO A 74 -6.78 -14.78 -11.67
C PRO A 74 -8.04 -14.00 -11.26
N PHE A 75 -7.96 -13.22 -10.18
CA PHE A 75 -9.06 -12.46 -9.59
C PHE A 75 -9.02 -10.97 -9.93
N TRP A 76 -7.99 -10.44 -10.58
CA TRP A 76 -7.89 -9.01 -10.93
C TRP A 76 -9.12 -8.48 -11.67
N ASP A 77 -9.67 -9.28 -12.60
CA ASP A 77 -10.84 -8.91 -13.40
C ASP A 77 -12.17 -9.41 -12.82
N LYS A 78 -12.12 -10.19 -11.72
CA LYS A 78 -13.29 -10.86 -11.13
C LYS A 78 -13.77 -10.20 -9.84
N VAL A 79 -12.98 -9.31 -9.25
CA VAL A 79 -13.38 -8.54 -8.06
C VAL A 79 -14.36 -7.43 -8.48
N HIS A 80 -15.62 -7.82 -8.69
CA HIS A 80 -16.69 -6.90 -9.10
C HIS A 80 -17.35 -6.16 -7.93
N SER A 81 -17.20 -6.70 -6.71
CA SER A 81 -17.63 -6.13 -5.44
C SER A 81 -16.45 -6.24 -4.48
N TYR A 82 -15.67 -5.16 -4.37
CA TYR A 82 -14.54 -5.14 -3.45
C TYR A 82 -14.99 -5.34 -2.00
N LYS A 83 -16.24 -4.96 -1.67
CA LYS A 83 -16.83 -5.13 -0.34
C LYS A 83 -16.94 -6.60 0.07
N ASP A 84 -17.42 -7.47 -0.82
CA ASP A 84 -17.58 -8.90 -0.52
C ASP A 84 -16.22 -9.61 -0.49
N TYR A 85 -15.31 -9.22 -1.37
CA TYR A 85 -13.93 -9.69 -1.35
C TYR A 85 -13.22 -9.35 -0.04
N ARG A 86 -13.34 -8.09 0.42
CA ARG A 86 -12.69 -7.60 1.66
C ARG A 86 -13.24 -8.29 2.91
N LYS A 87 -14.52 -8.70 2.92
CA LYS A 87 -15.13 -9.45 4.04
C LYS A 87 -14.41 -10.77 4.31
N GLN A 88 -14.08 -11.53 3.26
CA GLN A 88 -13.38 -12.81 3.39
C GLN A 88 -11.98 -12.62 3.99
N ILE A 89 -11.30 -11.54 3.64
CA ILE A 89 -9.98 -11.22 4.20
C ILE A 89 -10.10 -11.05 5.72
N PHE A 90 -11.04 -10.22 6.18
CA PHE A 90 -11.27 -9.97 7.61
C PHE A 90 -11.58 -11.25 8.39
N GLU A 91 -12.39 -12.15 7.81
CA GLU A 91 -12.67 -13.47 8.40
C GLU A 91 -11.40 -14.33 8.48
N LYS A 92 -10.55 -14.34 7.44
CA LYS A 92 -9.30 -15.13 7.39
C LYS A 92 -8.19 -14.62 8.30
N ILE A 93 -8.08 -13.31 8.49
CA ILE A 93 -7.08 -12.70 9.39
C ILE A 93 -7.60 -12.50 10.81
N GLU A 94 -8.88 -12.79 11.07
CA GLU A 94 -9.56 -12.65 12.36
C GLU A 94 -9.51 -11.22 12.93
N ILE A 95 -9.62 -10.20 12.07
CA ILE A 95 -9.60 -8.77 12.46
C ILE A 95 -10.85 -8.06 11.92
N SER A 96 -11.54 -7.28 12.76
CA SER A 96 -12.73 -6.55 12.33
C SER A 96 -12.37 -5.39 11.40
N LYS A 97 -13.27 -5.06 10.47
CA LYS A 97 -13.05 -3.97 9.51
C LYS A 97 -12.86 -2.60 10.18
N GLU A 98 -13.40 -2.40 11.38
CA GLU A 98 -13.29 -1.17 12.17
C GLU A 98 -11.92 -1.02 12.85
N GLU A 99 -11.17 -2.12 12.98
CA GLU A 99 -9.89 -2.17 13.70
C GLU A 99 -8.69 -2.02 12.76
N ILE A 100 -8.91 -2.00 11.43
CA ILE A 100 -7.84 -2.03 10.43
C ILE A 100 -8.05 -1.05 9.27
N ALA A 101 -7.02 -0.27 8.95
CA ALA A 101 -6.90 0.40 7.66
C ALA A 101 -6.19 -0.55 6.67
N LEU A 102 -6.86 -0.97 5.60
CA LEU A 102 -6.40 -2.05 4.73
C LEU A 102 -6.35 -1.61 3.27
N LEU A 103 -5.14 -1.52 2.72
CA LEU A 103 -4.91 -1.33 1.30
C LEU A 103 -5.08 -2.65 0.53
N ALA A 104 -5.21 -2.56 -0.80
CA ALA A 104 -5.10 -3.71 -1.68
C ALA A 104 -4.14 -3.47 -2.83
N THR A 105 -3.43 -4.53 -3.22
CA THR A 105 -2.39 -4.48 -4.24
C THR A 105 -2.49 -5.65 -5.21
N GLY A 106 -2.18 -5.40 -6.49
CA GLY A 106 -1.94 -6.48 -7.45
C GLY A 106 -0.51 -7.02 -7.36
N ALA A 107 0.43 -6.27 -6.75
CA ALA A 107 1.80 -6.72 -6.63
C ALA A 107 1.91 -7.97 -5.74
N ASN A 108 2.89 -8.81 -6.03
CA ASN A 108 3.15 -10.02 -5.26
C ASN A 108 3.74 -9.65 -3.90
N MET A 109 3.05 -10.03 -2.82
CA MET A 109 3.49 -9.75 -1.45
C MET A 109 4.83 -10.40 -1.07
N ASP A 110 5.35 -11.34 -1.87
CA ASP A 110 6.73 -11.84 -1.68
C ASP A 110 7.79 -10.78 -2.00
N ASN A 111 7.45 -9.80 -2.82
CA ASN A 111 8.29 -8.67 -3.18
C ASN A 111 8.07 -7.45 -2.27
N LEU A 112 7.40 -7.64 -1.13
CA LEU A 112 7.26 -6.62 -0.10
C LEU A 112 8.66 -6.20 0.37
N SER A 113 8.98 -4.92 0.23
CA SER A 113 10.19 -4.33 0.78
C SER A 113 9.91 -3.60 2.09
N ILE A 114 10.83 -3.72 3.04
CA ILE A 114 10.79 -3.03 4.34
C ILE A 114 12.13 -2.29 4.53
N HIS A 115 12.08 -0.97 4.67
CA HIS A 115 13.26 -0.15 4.97
C HIS A 115 13.10 0.58 6.29
N TYR A 116 14.23 0.89 6.92
CA TYR A 116 14.32 1.54 8.22
C TYR A 116 15.33 2.69 8.16
N GLU A 117 14.92 3.84 8.68
CA GLU A 117 15.78 5.02 8.87
C GLU A 117 15.66 5.49 10.32
N GLU A 118 16.76 5.90 10.93
CA GLU A 118 16.78 6.47 12.27
C GLU A 118 17.68 7.70 12.35
N PHE A 119 17.29 8.64 13.20
CA PHE A 119 18.11 9.78 13.57
C PHE A 119 17.66 10.32 14.91
N ASP A 120 18.61 10.49 15.83
CA ASP A 120 18.34 10.91 17.21
C ASP A 120 17.32 9.95 17.87
N GLU A 121 16.27 10.46 18.49
CA GLU A 121 15.20 9.64 19.09
C GLU A 121 14.12 9.21 18.08
N PHE A 122 14.20 9.59 16.81
CA PHE A 122 13.18 9.30 15.81
C PHE A 122 13.56 8.13 14.89
N TYR A 123 12.58 7.34 14.48
CA TYR A 123 12.71 6.42 13.34
C TYR A 123 11.54 6.53 12.38
N VAL A 124 11.78 6.02 11.17
CA VAL A 124 10.78 5.83 10.12
C VAL A 124 10.96 4.46 9.48
N VAL A 125 9.87 3.71 9.32
CA VAL A 125 9.82 2.45 8.58
C VAL A 125 8.88 2.60 7.40
N ALA A 126 9.31 2.17 6.22
CA ALA A 126 8.47 2.12 5.02
C ALA A 126 8.31 0.66 4.57
N LEU A 127 7.06 0.22 4.43
CA LEU A 127 6.69 -1.07 3.88
C LEU A 127 5.99 -0.85 2.55
N SER A 128 6.56 -1.35 1.45
CA SER A 128 6.04 -1.08 0.12
C SER A 128 5.84 -2.34 -0.72
N THR A 129 4.75 -2.38 -1.45
CA THR A 129 4.58 -3.26 -2.62
C THR A 129 4.46 -2.36 -3.84
N ALA A 130 5.23 -2.60 -4.89
CA ALA A 130 5.26 -1.74 -6.07
C ALA A 130 5.36 -2.58 -7.33
N GLY A 131 4.52 -2.30 -8.33
CA GLY A 131 4.66 -2.81 -9.69
C GLY A 131 4.11 -1.79 -10.68
N ALA A 132 4.79 -1.60 -11.81
CA ALA A 132 4.51 -0.52 -12.74
C ALA A 132 4.21 -0.99 -14.17
N LEU A 133 4.64 -2.18 -14.57
CA LEU A 133 4.53 -2.64 -15.97
C LEU A 133 3.09 -2.72 -16.51
N GLY A 134 2.08 -2.89 -15.65
CA GLY A 134 0.69 -3.08 -16.06
C GLY A 134 -0.15 -1.81 -16.19
N ASN A 135 0.22 -0.71 -15.52
CA ASN A 135 -0.62 0.48 -15.41
C ASN A 135 0.13 1.78 -15.06
N ALA A 136 1.43 1.86 -15.34
CA ALA A 136 2.18 3.11 -15.21
C ALA A 136 1.53 4.24 -16.03
N ILE A 137 1.45 5.42 -15.43
CA ILE A 137 0.83 6.62 -16.02
C ILE A 137 1.69 7.86 -15.72
N ARG A 138 1.76 8.76 -16.70
CA ARG A 138 2.23 10.12 -16.56
C ARG A 138 1.04 11.02 -16.19
N LEU A 139 0.83 11.14 -14.88
CA LEU A 139 -0.31 11.86 -14.33
C LEU A 139 -0.31 13.34 -14.78
N GLY A 140 -1.46 13.82 -15.29
CA GLY A 140 -1.65 15.19 -15.76
C GLY A 140 -1.46 15.38 -17.27
N ASP A 141 -0.68 14.52 -17.93
CA ASP A 141 -0.49 14.56 -19.39
C ASP A 141 -1.43 13.60 -20.13
N GLU A 142 -1.79 12.48 -19.48
CA GLU A 142 -2.65 11.44 -20.06
C GLU A 142 -4.14 11.65 -19.74
N LYS A 143 -5.00 11.24 -20.68
CA LYS A 143 -6.46 11.23 -20.46
C LYS A 143 -6.86 10.07 -19.56
N ALA A 144 -7.73 10.34 -18.59
CA ALA A 144 -8.36 9.30 -17.79
C ALA A 144 -9.32 8.47 -18.67
N ASP A 145 -9.22 7.16 -18.54
CA ASP A 145 -10.15 6.16 -19.08
C ASP A 145 -11.04 5.57 -17.99
N TYR A 146 -11.12 6.23 -16.84
CA TYR A 146 -11.96 5.83 -15.72
C TYR A 146 -12.85 6.99 -15.26
N ILE A 147 -14.04 6.63 -14.76
CA ILE A 147 -14.90 7.53 -14.01
C ILE A 147 -15.34 6.84 -12.73
N GLU A 148 -15.30 7.57 -11.63
CA GLU A 148 -15.90 7.16 -10.36
C GLU A 148 -17.26 7.82 -10.22
N LYS A 149 -18.30 7.02 -9.94
CA LYS A 149 -19.65 7.49 -9.62
C LYS A 149 -20.22 6.62 -8.52
N ASP A 150 -20.74 7.27 -7.48
CA ASP A 150 -21.41 6.61 -6.36
C ASP A 150 -20.55 5.51 -5.72
N PHE A 151 -19.25 5.79 -5.55
CA PHE A 151 -18.24 4.86 -4.99
C PHE A 151 -17.95 3.62 -5.86
N GLU A 152 -18.40 3.62 -7.12
CA GLU A 152 -18.11 2.57 -8.10
C GLU A 152 -17.23 3.13 -9.22
N THR A 153 -16.25 2.36 -9.68
CA THR A 153 -15.33 2.74 -10.76
C THR A 153 -15.69 2.05 -12.06
N TYR A 154 -15.76 2.82 -13.13
CA TYR A 154 -16.09 2.35 -14.47
C TYR A 154 -15.00 2.76 -15.47
N CYS A 155 -14.70 1.89 -16.44
CA CYS A 155 -13.91 2.21 -17.62
C CYS A 155 -14.72 3.04 -18.61
N ILE A 156 -14.03 3.87 -19.37
CA ILE A 156 -14.54 4.60 -20.53
C ILE A 156 -13.76 4.07 -21.74
N SER A 157 -14.41 3.34 -22.64
CA SER A 157 -13.80 2.94 -23.92
C SER A 157 -13.70 4.11 -24.89
N GLU A 158 -12.95 3.94 -25.98
CA GLU A 158 -12.71 4.99 -26.98
C GLU A 158 -14.01 5.54 -27.63
N ASP A 159 -15.03 4.70 -27.75
CA ASP A 159 -16.37 5.07 -28.26
C ASP A 159 -17.26 5.74 -27.20
N GLY A 160 -16.76 5.91 -25.97
CA GLY A 160 -17.50 6.48 -24.83
C GLY A 160 -18.35 5.46 -24.07
N THR A 161 -18.29 4.17 -24.40
CA THR A 161 -19.01 3.13 -23.65
C THR A 161 -18.44 2.97 -22.24
N ILE A 162 -19.32 2.82 -21.25
CA ILE A 162 -18.96 2.69 -19.84
C ILE A 162 -19.10 1.23 -19.41
N THR A 163 -18.00 0.60 -18.98
CA THR A 163 -17.95 -0.78 -18.49
C THR A 163 -17.32 -0.88 -17.10
N LYS A 164 -17.43 -2.00 -16.41
CA LYS A 164 -16.76 -2.16 -15.09
C LYS A 164 -15.25 -2.32 -15.26
N LYS A 165 -14.49 -1.83 -14.28
CA LYS A 165 -13.01 -1.79 -14.32
C LYS A 165 -12.35 -3.15 -14.10
N GLU A 166 -11.25 -3.38 -14.82
CA GLU A 166 -10.50 -4.66 -14.93
C GLU A 166 -8.96 -4.45 -14.94
N LYS A 167 -8.38 -3.55 -14.13
CA LYS A 167 -6.91 -3.48 -14.03
C LYS A 167 -6.42 -3.24 -12.61
N VAL A 168 -5.46 -4.08 -12.21
CA VAL A 168 -4.76 -4.02 -10.94
C VAL A 168 -3.25 -4.05 -11.19
N GLY A 169 -2.61 -2.93 -10.89
CA GLY A 169 -1.18 -2.76 -10.65
C GLY A 169 -1.07 -1.57 -9.70
N THR A 170 -0.19 -1.56 -8.71
CA THR A 170 -0.18 -0.43 -7.77
C THR A 170 1.15 -0.27 -7.06
N VAL A 171 1.37 0.93 -6.54
CA VAL A 171 2.36 1.21 -5.52
C VAL A 171 1.63 1.53 -4.22
N ASN A 172 1.71 0.62 -3.26
CA ASN A 172 1.15 0.80 -1.93
C ASN A 172 2.28 0.98 -0.93
N ILE A 173 2.18 2.01 -0.10
CA ILE A 173 3.24 2.40 0.84
C ILE A 173 2.63 2.60 2.22
N ILE A 174 3.16 1.91 3.22
CA ILE A 174 2.84 2.14 4.63
C ILE A 174 4.07 2.75 5.29
N VAL A 175 3.94 3.97 5.83
CA VAL A 175 4.98 4.66 6.58
C VAL A 175 4.61 4.67 8.06
N ILE A 176 5.51 4.20 8.91
CA ILE A 176 5.35 4.15 10.37
C ILE A 176 6.49 4.93 11.02
N THR A 177 6.18 5.81 11.96
CA THR A 177 7.18 6.53 12.77
C THR A 177 6.80 6.49 14.25
N ASN A 178 7.78 6.63 15.14
CA ASN A 178 7.49 6.86 16.56
C ASN A 178 7.06 8.30 16.89
N ALA A 179 7.21 9.27 15.99
CA ALA A 179 6.78 10.64 16.25
C ALA A 179 5.25 10.77 16.42
N ASP A 180 4.78 11.50 17.44
CA ASP A 180 3.37 11.89 17.57
C ASP A 180 3.05 12.98 16.54
N LEU A 181 2.59 12.56 15.36
CA LEU A 181 2.29 13.44 14.24
C LEU A 181 0.94 14.15 14.45
N THR A 182 0.92 15.45 14.17
CA THR A 182 -0.36 16.16 13.94
C THR A 182 -0.99 15.72 12.63
N GLU A 183 -2.30 15.93 12.47
CA GLU A 183 -2.99 15.65 11.20
C GLU A 183 -2.36 16.40 10.02
N GLY A 184 -1.94 17.65 10.24
CA GLY A 184 -1.22 18.44 9.24
C GLY A 184 0.17 17.86 8.88
N ALA A 185 0.86 17.27 9.85
CA ALA A 185 2.12 16.56 9.61
C ALA A 185 1.89 15.24 8.83
N MET A 186 0.81 14.51 9.11
CA MET A 186 0.44 13.32 8.34
C MET A 186 0.09 13.68 6.90
N ALA A 187 -0.73 14.71 6.69
CA ALA A 187 -1.08 15.20 5.35
C ALA A 187 0.15 15.71 4.59
N LYS A 188 1.07 16.41 5.27
CA LYS A 188 2.34 16.85 4.66
C LYS A 188 3.24 15.67 4.27
N ALA A 189 3.24 14.58 5.05
CA ALA A 189 4.03 13.39 4.74
C ALA A 189 3.61 12.75 3.41
N ILE A 190 2.32 12.74 3.08
CA ILE A 190 1.82 12.24 1.78
C ILE A 190 2.53 12.90 0.59
N ILE A 191 2.82 14.21 0.68
CA ILE A 191 3.56 14.93 -0.38
C ILE A 191 4.97 14.37 -0.51
N SER A 192 5.72 14.28 0.59
CA SER A 192 7.08 13.75 0.60
C SER A 192 7.15 12.29 0.14
N ILE A 193 6.18 11.48 0.53
CA ILE A 193 6.03 10.08 0.07
C ILE A 193 5.79 10.04 -1.45
N THR A 194 4.90 10.91 -1.96
CA THR A 194 4.56 10.99 -3.38
C THR A 194 5.76 11.42 -4.23
N GLU A 195 6.50 12.44 -3.79
CA GLU A 195 7.72 12.91 -4.47
C GLU A 195 8.82 11.84 -4.44
N ALA A 196 9.06 11.19 -3.30
CA ALA A 196 10.04 10.12 -3.17
C ALA A 196 9.70 8.92 -4.08
N LYS A 197 8.44 8.50 -4.10
CA LYS A 197 7.94 7.48 -5.03
C LYS A 197 8.15 7.91 -6.48
N THR A 198 7.78 9.14 -6.84
CA THR A 198 7.93 9.65 -8.21
C THR A 198 9.40 9.67 -8.64
N ASN A 199 10.33 10.01 -7.75
CA ASN A 199 11.75 9.92 -8.02
C ASN A 199 12.19 8.50 -8.40
N VAL A 200 11.61 7.45 -7.81
CA VAL A 200 11.91 6.06 -8.20
C VAL A 200 11.49 5.80 -9.65
N PHE A 201 10.29 6.23 -10.05
CA PHE A 201 9.84 6.06 -11.44
C PHE A 201 10.78 6.76 -12.42
N LEU A 202 11.22 7.98 -12.08
CA LEU A 202 12.19 8.74 -12.89
C LEU A 202 13.55 8.05 -12.95
N ASP A 203 14.10 7.64 -11.79
CA ASP A 203 15.41 7.00 -11.70
C ASP A 203 15.46 5.66 -12.45
N LEU A 204 14.36 4.91 -12.45
CA LEU A 204 14.25 3.63 -13.15
C LEU A 204 13.85 3.78 -14.63
N GLY A 205 13.51 4.98 -15.07
CA GLY A 205 13.13 5.26 -16.46
C GLY A 205 11.83 4.58 -16.89
N VAL A 206 10.87 4.42 -15.97
CA VAL A 206 9.61 3.70 -16.23
C VAL A 206 8.72 4.48 -17.21
N PRO A 207 8.47 3.99 -18.44
CA PRO A 207 7.58 4.66 -19.38
C PRO A 207 6.10 4.48 -18.98
N SER A 208 5.22 5.34 -19.47
CA SER A 208 3.78 5.10 -19.38
C SER A 208 3.41 3.84 -20.15
N THR A 209 2.48 3.05 -19.60
CA THR A 209 1.99 1.82 -20.23
C THR A 209 1.23 2.12 -21.53
N LYS A 210 0.53 3.25 -21.62
CA LYS A 210 -0.28 3.62 -22.81
C LYS A 210 0.49 4.48 -23.81
N HIS A 211 1.37 5.32 -23.29
CA HIS A 211 2.12 6.32 -24.06
C HIS A 211 3.62 6.15 -23.78
N PRO A 212 4.30 5.15 -24.38
CA PRO A 212 5.69 4.83 -24.04
C PRO A 212 6.69 5.97 -24.26
N GLU A 213 6.31 6.98 -25.03
CA GLU A 213 7.05 8.24 -25.21
C GLU A 213 7.06 9.14 -23.97
N LEU A 214 6.17 8.90 -23.00
CA LEU A 214 6.05 9.65 -21.76
C LEU A 214 6.69 8.88 -20.60
N GLN A 215 7.48 9.61 -19.80
CA GLN A 215 8.02 9.11 -18.54
C GLN A 215 6.94 9.13 -17.45
N SER A 216 6.57 7.97 -16.90
CA SER A 216 5.51 7.86 -15.89
C SER A 216 5.90 8.48 -14.54
N THR A 217 4.89 8.81 -13.72
CA THR A 217 5.06 9.40 -12.37
C THR A 217 4.45 8.54 -11.26
N GLY A 218 3.81 7.43 -11.62
CA GLY A 218 3.07 6.54 -10.72
C GLY A 218 2.22 5.56 -11.51
N THR A 219 1.28 4.89 -10.84
CA THR A 219 0.35 3.94 -11.48
C THR A 219 -1.08 4.45 -11.60
N GLY A 220 -1.35 5.65 -11.07
CA GLY A 220 -2.70 6.23 -11.01
C GLY A 220 -3.63 5.59 -9.97
N THR A 221 -3.19 4.53 -9.31
CA THR A 221 -3.90 3.86 -8.19
C THR A 221 -3.06 3.77 -6.92
N ASP A 222 -1.93 4.49 -6.89
CA ASP A 222 -1.01 4.51 -5.76
C ASP A 222 -1.76 4.84 -4.45
N SER A 223 -1.50 4.08 -3.38
CA SER A 223 -2.15 4.26 -2.08
C SER A 223 -1.14 4.35 -0.94
N VAL A 224 -1.43 5.17 0.07
CA VAL A 224 -0.52 5.44 1.18
C VAL A 224 -1.24 5.36 2.52
N ILE A 225 -0.56 4.79 3.50
CA ILE A 225 -0.91 4.87 4.92
C ILE A 225 0.24 5.56 5.66
N VAL A 226 -0.08 6.58 6.45
CA VAL A 226 0.86 7.23 7.38
C VAL A 226 0.41 6.94 8.80
N VAL A 227 1.26 6.29 9.58
CA VAL A 227 1.00 5.92 10.98
C VAL A 227 1.84 6.81 11.90
N GLY A 228 1.16 7.55 12.78
CA GLY A 228 1.79 8.32 13.84
C GLY A 228 2.13 7.48 15.06
N GLY A 229 3.22 7.84 15.73
CA GLY A 229 3.68 7.22 16.95
C GLY A 229 3.15 7.90 18.23
N ASN A 230 3.79 7.58 19.36
CA ASN A 230 3.47 8.13 20.69
C ASN A 230 4.68 8.85 21.34
N GLY A 231 5.73 9.09 20.57
CA GLY A 231 6.96 9.76 20.98
C GLY A 231 6.85 11.30 20.87
N PRO A 232 7.95 11.99 20.54
CA PRO A 232 7.94 13.45 20.47
C PRO A 232 6.96 13.98 19.42
N LYS A 233 6.34 15.12 19.74
CA LYS A 233 5.34 15.76 18.88
C LYS A 233 5.97 16.42 17.66
N VAL A 234 5.42 16.14 16.49
CA VAL A 234 5.87 16.73 15.21
C VAL A 234 4.68 17.35 14.48
N GLY A 235 4.78 18.65 14.24
CA GLY A 235 3.77 19.43 13.51
C GLY A 235 4.01 19.57 12.00
N TYR A 236 5.17 19.14 11.50
CA TYR A 236 5.56 19.34 10.10
C TYR A 236 6.62 18.33 9.62
N THR A 237 6.37 17.70 8.47
CA THR A 237 7.18 16.60 7.88
C THR A 237 7.66 16.93 6.46
N GLY A 238 7.74 18.22 6.09
CA GLY A 238 8.23 18.61 4.77
C GLY A 238 9.72 18.27 4.57
N GLY A 239 10.17 18.15 3.32
CA GLY A 239 11.51 17.64 2.98
C GLY A 239 12.72 18.42 3.52
N HIS A 240 12.52 19.62 4.07
CA HIS A 240 13.57 20.37 4.78
C HIS A 240 13.70 20.01 6.27
N THR A 241 12.84 19.15 6.80
CA THR A 241 12.98 18.61 8.16
C THR A 241 13.64 17.24 8.13
N LYS A 242 14.32 16.88 9.22
CA LYS A 242 15.01 15.60 9.31
C LYS A 242 14.04 14.41 9.20
N ILE A 243 12.86 14.51 9.81
CA ILE A 243 11.81 13.48 9.68
C ILE A 243 11.26 13.40 8.25
N GLY A 244 11.10 14.53 7.54
CA GLY A 244 10.70 14.54 6.14
C GLY A 244 11.75 13.90 5.23
N GLU A 245 13.04 14.17 5.47
CA GLU A 245 14.16 13.51 4.81
C GLU A 245 14.15 11.99 5.04
N MET A 246 13.97 11.55 6.30
CA MET A 246 13.91 10.12 6.65
C MET A 246 12.73 9.42 5.97
N ILE A 247 11.54 10.04 5.97
CA ILE A 247 10.37 9.53 5.24
C ILE A 247 10.72 9.35 3.75
N ALA A 248 11.26 10.39 3.11
CA ALA A 248 11.57 10.34 1.68
C ALA A 248 12.63 9.28 1.34
N LYS A 249 13.69 9.16 2.15
CA LYS A 249 14.75 8.15 1.97
C LYS A 249 14.21 6.73 2.12
N CYS A 250 13.48 6.48 3.19
CA CYS A 250 12.92 5.18 3.52
C CYS A 250 11.94 4.72 2.43
N VAL A 251 11.05 5.62 1.97
CA VAL A 251 10.13 5.34 0.86
C VAL A 251 10.87 5.11 -0.45
N LYS A 252 11.85 5.95 -0.80
CA LYS A 252 12.59 5.81 -2.06
C LYS A 252 13.26 4.45 -2.14
N ARG A 253 13.93 4.01 -1.06
CA ARG A 253 14.59 2.71 -0.98
C ARG A 253 13.58 1.56 -1.05
N SER A 254 12.52 1.62 -0.25
CA SER A 254 11.48 0.59 -0.20
C SER A 254 10.75 0.40 -1.53
N VAL A 255 10.33 1.49 -2.18
CA VAL A 255 9.63 1.43 -3.47
C VAL A 255 10.56 0.95 -4.58
N ARG A 256 11.82 1.41 -4.60
CA ARG A 256 12.81 0.98 -5.60
C ARG A 256 13.07 -0.53 -5.53
N GLU A 257 13.33 -1.05 -4.34
CA GLU A 257 13.53 -2.49 -4.15
C GLU A 257 12.29 -3.30 -4.52
N ALA A 258 11.11 -2.93 -4.02
CA ALA A 258 9.87 -3.63 -4.32
C ALA A 258 9.58 -3.67 -5.83
N MET A 259 9.82 -2.56 -6.54
CA MET A 259 9.60 -2.46 -7.98
C MET A 259 10.63 -3.26 -8.79
N ILE A 260 11.91 -3.22 -8.42
CA ILE A 260 12.95 -4.04 -9.07
C ILE A 260 12.61 -5.53 -8.96
N LEU A 261 12.19 -5.99 -7.77
CA LEU A 261 11.80 -7.38 -7.53
C LEU A 261 10.51 -7.76 -8.27
N GLN A 262 9.52 -6.86 -8.32
CA GLN A 262 8.22 -7.11 -8.93
C GLN A 262 8.24 -7.10 -10.46
N ASP A 263 8.98 -6.17 -11.04
CA ASP A 263 9.02 -5.95 -12.49
C ASP A 263 10.29 -6.56 -13.12
N GLU A 264 11.07 -7.33 -12.34
CA GLU A 264 12.29 -8.04 -12.75
C GLU A 264 13.30 -7.14 -13.49
N LEU A 265 13.49 -5.92 -12.97
CA LEU A 265 14.32 -4.91 -13.61
C LEU A 265 15.82 -5.22 -13.38
N ASN A 266 16.61 -5.22 -14.45
CA ASN A 266 18.07 -5.34 -14.36
C ASN A 266 18.69 -4.01 -13.89
N TYR A 267 18.68 -3.76 -12.58
CA TYR A 267 19.36 -2.63 -11.95
C TYR A 267 20.26 -3.14 -10.81
N ASP A 268 21.48 -2.60 -10.73
CA ASP A 268 22.34 -2.78 -9.56
C ASP A 268 21.79 -1.95 -8.40
N PHE A 269 21.70 -2.55 -7.20
CA PHE A 269 21.39 -1.84 -5.97
C PHE A 269 22.60 -0.98 -5.58
N GLU A 270 22.67 0.26 -6.05
CA GLU A 270 23.61 1.25 -5.48
C GLU A 270 23.07 1.73 -4.12
N GLU A 271 23.88 1.56 -3.05
CA GLU A 271 23.56 1.83 -1.62
C GLU A 271 23.27 3.30 -1.28
#